data_AF-A0A432UUK7-F1
#
_entry.id   AF-A0A432UUK7-F1
#
_cell.length_a   1.000
_cell.length_b   1.000
_cell.length_c   1.000
_cell.angle_alpha   90.00
_cell.angle_beta   90.00
_cell.angle_gamma   90.00
#
_symmetry.space_group_name_H-M   'P 1'
#
loop_
_entity.id
_entity.type
_entity.pdbx_description
1 polymer ?
#
loop_
_entity_poly.entity_id
_entity_poly.type
_entity_poly.pdbx_seq_one_letter_code
_entity_poly.pdbx_strand_id
1 'polypeptide(L)'
;MIKLTISAVVTLTLFLTGCSDSDYNFDQGVLDAQANFDNANIKAVFDPSTGKIPPTNDVLFLGSEDGTLNIPDNSQDSDGLKAVKASLNNLDGFSTTAPITTGFSSSLDPASVKLGETVRVFELTKTGQQITGIAGELSSPDNLVATATGTNSTTLAILPTQPLKPKTGYLVVLTNELKGAGGATVKADTIYSLTKGGDALTGDFVALEPLRKAVNGLETLAAAAGIEKDSIVLSWSFTTQSVGDVMRKVFNDSQASTITTAPTGKTTKDFLDPEGTNDLIVGIADVHIGSIKVPYYLEGTK
;
A
#
# COMPACT_ATOMS: atom_id res chain seq x y z
N MET A 1 15.45 83.73 -45.47
CA MET A 1 15.00 82.86 -44.34
C MET A 1 13.52 82.58 -44.59
N ILE A 2 12.95 81.38 -44.75
CA ILE A 2 13.31 80.00 -44.43
C ILE A 2 12.48 79.05 -45.35
N LYS A 3 13.18 78.05 -45.89
CA LYS A 3 12.87 76.66 -46.29
C LYS A 3 11.51 76.21 -46.90
N LEU A 4 11.67 75.65 -48.10
CA LEU A 4 10.96 74.53 -48.74
C LEU A 4 10.72 73.34 -47.78
N THR A 5 9.53 72.74 -47.76
CA THR A 5 9.35 71.32 -47.38
C THR A 5 8.27 70.65 -48.24
N ILE A 6 8.71 69.62 -48.95
CA ILE A 6 7.93 68.65 -49.74
C ILE A 6 7.54 67.53 -48.77
N SER A 7 6.24 67.22 -48.66
CA SER A 7 5.76 66.10 -47.85
C SER A 7 5.65 64.86 -48.74
N ALA A 8 6.59 63.93 -48.58
CA ALA A 8 6.62 62.63 -49.24
C ALA A 8 5.79 61.62 -48.44
N VAL A 9 4.78 61.03 -49.07
CA VAL A 9 4.04 59.88 -48.54
C VAL A 9 4.91 58.64 -48.72
N VAL A 10 5.47 58.13 -47.63
CA VAL A 10 6.17 56.84 -47.59
C VAL A 10 5.14 55.75 -47.33
N THR A 11 4.76 55.04 -48.39
CA THR A 11 3.94 53.83 -48.29
C THR A 11 4.84 52.69 -47.82
N LEU A 12 4.68 52.28 -46.56
CA LEU A 12 5.44 51.21 -45.94
C LEU A 12 4.87 49.84 -46.41
N THR A 13 5.42 49.29 -47.49
CA THR A 13 5.18 47.88 -47.87
C THR A 13 5.89 46.96 -46.88
N LEU A 14 5.11 46.31 -46.01
CA LEU A 14 5.59 45.18 -45.21
C LEU A 14 5.93 44.02 -46.15
N PHE A 15 7.22 43.80 -46.41
CA PHE A 15 7.70 42.52 -46.90
C PHE A 15 7.61 41.52 -45.75
N LEU A 16 6.57 40.70 -45.77
CA LEU A 16 6.53 39.46 -44.99
C LEU A 16 7.56 38.51 -45.60
N THR A 17 8.80 38.57 -45.14
CA THR A 17 9.80 37.54 -45.40
C THR A 17 9.36 36.30 -44.62
N GLY A 18 8.66 35.38 -45.28
CA GLY A 18 8.49 34.02 -44.80
C GLY A 18 9.87 33.35 -44.76
N CYS A 19 10.49 33.30 -43.58
CA CYS A 19 11.55 32.33 -43.32
C CYS A 19 10.91 30.94 -43.30
N SER A 20 10.76 30.31 -44.46
CA SER A 20 10.40 28.90 -44.59
C SER A 20 11.67 28.05 -44.70
N ASP A 21 12.60 28.22 -43.76
CA ASP A 21 13.83 27.42 -43.76
C ASP A 21 14.15 26.99 -42.34
N SER A 22 13.44 25.95 -41.93
CA SER A 22 13.83 25.07 -40.83
C SER A 22 12.90 23.87 -40.88
N ASP A 23 13.50 22.72 -41.13
CA ASP A 23 12.90 21.40 -41.07
C ASP A 23 12.59 21.07 -39.59
N TYR A 24 11.69 21.84 -38.99
CA TYR A 24 11.31 21.69 -37.59
C TYR A 24 10.53 20.39 -37.45
N ASN A 25 11.18 19.39 -36.87
CA ASN A 25 10.55 18.13 -36.52
C ASN A 25 9.73 18.32 -35.24
N PHE A 26 8.43 18.58 -35.40
CA PHE A 26 7.49 18.72 -34.28
C PHE A 26 7.48 17.49 -33.38
N ASP A 27 7.61 16.29 -33.94
CA ASP A 27 7.63 15.05 -33.16
C ASP A 27 8.85 15.00 -32.24
N GLN A 28 10.04 15.38 -32.76
CA GLN A 28 11.25 15.48 -31.95
C GLN A 28 11.14 16.60 -30.89
N GLY A 29 10.56 17.75 -31.24
CA GLY A 29 10.32 18.84 -30.29
C GLY A 29 9.39 18.44 -29.14
N VAL A 30 8.36 17.62 -29.40
CA VAL A 30 7.48 17.04 -28.38
C VAL A 30 8.24 16.05 -27.51
N LEU A 31 9.06 15.17 -28.10
CA LEU A 31 9.89 14.20 -27.36
C LEU A 31 10.92 14.90 -26.46
N ASP A 32 11.57 15.95 -26.95
CA ASP A 32 12.56 16.73 -26.20
C ASP A 32 11.89 17.52 -25.06
N ALA A 33 10.70 18.08 -25.29
CA ALA A 33 9.92 18.74 -24.25
C ALA A 33 9.46 17.75 -23.16
N GLN A 34 9.02 16.55 -23.55
CA GLN A 34 8.66 15.49 -22.61
C GLN A 34 9.89 15.03 -21.82
N ALA A 35 11.04 14.82 -22.47
CA ALA A 35 12.28 14.45 -21.80
C ALA A 35 12.74 15.53 -20.83
N ASN A 36 12.65 16.81 -21.21
CA ASN A 36 12.98 17.93 -20.33
C ASN A 36 12.02 18.05 -19.14
N PHE A 37 10.72 17.83 -19.36
CA PHE A 37 9.73 17.77 -18.28
C PHE A 37 10.01 16.62 -17.31
N ASP A 38 10.37 15.45 -17.85
CA ASP A 38 10.68 14.25 -17.07
C ASP A 38 12.00 14.37 -16.31
N ASN A 39 12.98 15.09 -16.87
CA ASN A 39 14.27 15.36 -16.22
C ASN A 39 14.19 16.50 -15.19
N ALA A 40 13.27 17.46 -15.36
CA ALA A 40 13.12 18.60 -14.45
C ALA A 40 12.23 18.30 -13.23
N ASN A 41 11.42 17.25 -13.28
CA ASN A 41 10.47 16.90 -12.21
C ASN A 41 10.74 15.49 -11.68
N ILE A 42 10.57 15.33 -10.37
CA ILE A 42 10.61 14.02 -9.75
C ILE A 42 9.21 13.42 -9.80
N LYS A 43 9.09 12.16 -10.21
CA LYS A 43 7.82 11.45 -10.29
C LYS A 43 7.68 10.51 -9.11
N ALA A 44 6.53 10.54 -8.44
CA ALA A 44 6.12 9.48 -7.52
C ALA A 44 5.76 8.25 -8.37
N VAL A 45 6.60 7.21 -8.34
CA VAL A 45 6.52 6.09 -9.29
C VAL A 45 5.21 5.34 -9.13
N PHE A 46 4.46 5.25 -10.24
CA PHE A 46 3.21 4.52 -10.28
C PHE A 46 2.92 4.01 -11.69
N ASP A 47 3.16 2.73 -11.91
CA ASP A 47 2.82 2.00 -13.12
C ASP A 47 2.44 0.55 -12.77
N PRO A 48 1.13 0.28 -12.60
CA PRO A 48 0.63 -1.06 -12.31
C PRO A 48 0.90 -2.09 -13.41
N SER A 49 1.05 -1.66 -14.67
CA SER A 49 1.25 -2.57 -15.80
C SER A 49 2.63 -3.25 -15.76
N THR A 50 3.62 -2.56 -15.20
CA THR A 50 4.97 -3.08 -14.98
C THR A 50 5.23 -3.49 -13.52
N GLY A 51 4.20 -3.49 -12.67
CA GLY A 51 4.30 -3.82 -11.25
C GLY A 51 5.04 -2.77 -10.40
N LYS A 52 5.28 -1.58 -10.94
CA LYS A 52 5.94 -0.46 -10.24
C LYS A 52 4.91 0.34 -9.46
N ILE A 53 4.44 -0.22 -8.35
CA ILE A 53 3.50 0.41 -7.43
C ILE A 53 4.06 0.32 -6.00
N PRO A 54 3.53 1.10 -5.04
CA PRO A 54 3.75 0.81 -3.63
C PRO A 54 3.48 -0.69 -3.36
N PRO A 55 4.41 -1.44 -2.76
CA PRO A 55 4.28 -2.89 -2.60
C PRO A 55 3.15 -3.27 -1.64
N THR A 56 2.80 -2.38 -0.70
CA THR A 56 1.60 -2.49 0.14
C THR A 56 0.46 -1.70 -0.49
N ASN A 57 -0.29 -2.33 -1.38
CA ASN A 57 -1.36 -1.66 -2.13
C ASN A 57 -2.55 -2.59 -2.39
N ASP A 58 -3.76 -2.13 -2.06
CA ASP A 58 -5.01 -2.87 -2.20
C ASP A 58 -5.35 -3.19 -3.67
N VAL A 59 -4.73 -2.53 -4.65
CA VAL A 59 -4.84 -2.90 -6.07
C VAL A 59 -4.42 -4.36 -6.32
N LEU A 60 -3.58 -4.93 -5.45
CA LEU A 60 -3.16 -6.31 -5.50
C LEU A 60 -4.26 -7.30 -5.08
N PHE A 61 -5.41 -6.86 -4.56
CA PHE A 61 -6.60 -7.69 -4.36
C PHE A 61 -7.54 -7.70 -5.58
N LEU A 62 -7.27 -6.90 -6.61
CA LEU A 62 -8.16 -6.84 -7.77
C LEU A 62 -8.29 -8.21 -8.43
N GLY A 63 -9.54 -8.66 -8.61
CA GLY A 63 -9.84 -9.98 -9.17
C GLY A 63 -9.75 -11.15 -8.19
N SER A 64 -9.42 -10.92 -6.92
CA SER A 64 -9.58 -11.94 -5.87
C SER A 64 -11.07 -12.19 -5.59
N GLU A 65 -11.43 -13.47 -5.43
CA GLU A 65 -12.78 -13.91 -5.07
C GLU A 65 -12.87 -14.36 -3.59
N ASP A 66 -11.73 -14.68 -2.98
CA ASP A 66 -11.58 -15.24 -1.63
C ASP A 66 -11.05 -14.21 -0.61
N GLY A 67 -10.74 -12.99 -1.05
CA GLY A 67 -10.27 -11.91 -0.19
C GLY A 67 -8.76 -11.98 0.13
N THR A 68 -7.99 -12.80 -0.58
CA THR A 68 -6.53 -12.82 -0.49
C THR A 68 -5.87 -12.00 -1.60
N LEU A 69 -4.56 -11.78 -1.47
CA LEU A 69 -3.77 -11.14 -2.52
C LEU A 69 -3.85 -11.93 -3.83
N ASN A 70 -3.91 -11.20 -4.94
CA ASN A 70 -3.96 -11.70 -6.30
C ASN A 70 -2.84 -11.05 -7.14
N ILE A 71 -1.59 -11.27 -6.73
CA ILE A 71 -0.41 -10.75 -7.41
C ILE A 71 -0.23 -11.53 -8.72
N PRO A 72 -0.24 -10.87 -9.89
CA PRO A 72 -0.07 -11.55 -11.17
C PRO A 72 1.38 -11.98 -11.41
N ASP A 73 1.55 -13.11 -12.09
CA ASP A 73 2.84 -13.52 -12.65
C ASP A 73 3.16 -12.70 -13.91
N ASN A 74 4.44 -12.41 -14.11
CA ASN A 74 4.98 -11.84 -15.34
C ASN A 74 5.76 -12.93 -16.10
N SER A 75 5.74 -12.85 -17.43
CA SER A 75 6.57 -13.67 -18.32
C SER A 75 8.06 -13.70 -17.95
N GLN A 76 8.58 -12.62 -17.34
CA GLN A 76 9.98 -12.48 -16.94
C GLN A 76 10.27 -12.99 -15.53
N ASP A 77 9.26 -13.43 -14.78
CA ASP A 77 9.46 -13.92 -13.42
C ASP A 77 10.19 -15.27 -13.45
N SER A 78 11.22 -15.39 -12.60
CA SER A 78 11.84 -16.67 -12.32
C SER A 78 10.88 -17.59 -11.56
N ASP A 79 11.10 -18.90 -11.64
CA ASP A 79 10.27 -19.88 -10.91
C ASP A 79 10.28 -19.63 -9.39
N GLY A 80 11.41 -19.18 -8.85
CA GLY A 80 11.52 -18.77 -7.45
C GLY A 80 10.63 -17.58 -7.11
N LEU A 81 10.56 -16.56 -7.98
CA LEU A 81 9.70 -15.40 -7.78
C LEU A 81 8.21 -15.78 -7.87
N LYS A 82 7.84 -16.64 -8.83
CA LYS A 82 6.47 -17.17 -8.93
C LYS A 82 6.06 -17.94 -7.68
N ALA A 83 6.95 -18.77 -7.13
CA ALA A 83 6.69 -19.49 -5.88
C ALA A 83 6.47 -18.55 -4.68
N VAL A 84 7.23 -17.45 -4.60
CA VAL A 84 7.03 -16.42 -3.59
C VAL A 84 5.68 -15.72 -3.79
N LYS A 85 5.34 -15.31 -5.02
CA LYS A 85 4.04 -14.70 -5.33
C LYS A 85 2.87 -15.63 -4.97
N ALA A 86 2.96 -16.90 -5.34
CA ALA A 86 1.97 -17.92 -4.98
C ALA A 86 1.80 -18.06 -3.46
N SER A 87 2.89 -17.93 -2.70
CA SER A 87 2.84 -17.95 -1.24
C SER A 87 2.16 -16.69 -0.68
N LEU A 88 2.53 -15.51 -1.21
CA LEU A 88 1.93 -14.22 -0.83
C LEU A 88 0.44 -14.15 -1.17
N ASN A 89 0.01 -14.81 -2.25
CA ASN A 89 -1.41 -14.86 -2.66
C ASN A 89 -2.30 -15.66 -1.70
N ASN A 90 -1.74 -16.26 -0.63
CA ASN A 90 -2.54 -16.83 0.47
C ASN A 90 -2.80 -15.83 1.60
N LEU A 91 -2.25 -14.61 1.53
CA LEU A 91 -2.38 -13.59 2.56
C LEU A 91 -3.64 -12.75 2.33
N ASP A 92 -4.37 -12.45 3.38
CA ASP A 92 -5.59 -11.63 3.38
C ASP A 92 -5.32 -10.13 3.64
N GLY A 93 -4.05 -9.74 3.60
CA GLY A 93 -3.61 -8.40 3.97
C GLY A 93 -2.10 -8.22 3.97
N PHE A 94 -1.68 -7.02 4.31
CA PHE A 94 -0.29 -6.64 4.52
C PHE A 94 0.09 -6.65 6.01
N SER A 95 1.39 -6.64 6.29
CA SER A 95 1.90 -6.65 7.67
C SER A 95 1.44 -5.42 8.47
N THR A 96 1.19 -5.61 9.76
CA THR A 96 0.85 -4.53 10.70
C THR A 96 2.09 -3.76 11.17
N THR A 97 3.30 -4.28 10.94
CA THR A 97 4.55 -3.71 11.46
C THR A 97 5.59 -3.40 10.36
N ALA A 98 5.39 -3.90 9.15
CA ALA A 98 6.33 -3.64 8.07
C ALA A 98 6.30 -2.15 7.65
N PRO A 99 7.44 -1.60 7.22
CA PRO A 99 7.48 -0.29 6.58
C PRO A 99 6.57 -0.24 5.35
N ILE A 100 5.81 0.84 5.22
CA ILE A 100 5.04 1.17 4.03
C ILE A 100 5.94 2.02 3.15
N THR A 101 6.19 1.59 1.92
CA THR A 101 7.18 2.25 1.05
C THR A 101 6.60 2.64 -0.29
N THR A 102 7.21 3.63 -0.92
CA THR A 102 7.00 3.94 -2.34
C THR A 102 8.25 4.55 -2.96
N GLY A 103 8.43 4.34 -4.26
CA GLY A 103 9.59 4.79 -5.02
C GLY A 103 9.37 6.11 -5.72
N PHE A 104 10.47 6.81 -6.00
CA PHE A 104 10.52 8.04 -6.78
C PHE A 104 11.54 7.92 -7.92
N SER A 105 11.33 8.66 -9.00
CA SER A 105 12.23 8.65 -10.16
C SER A 105 13.62 9.23 -9.87
N SER A 106 13.77 10.00 -8.78
CA SER A 106 15.02 10.60 -8.34
C SER A 106 15.01 10.87 -6.83
N SER A 107 16.11 11.40 -6.31
CA SER A 107 16.33 11.67 -4.88
C SER A 107 15.32 12.65 -4.30
N LEU A 108 14.67 12.26 -3.20
CA LEU A 108 13.88 13.17 -2.37
C LEU A 108 14.78 14.02 -1.47
N ASP A 109 14.29 15.21 -1.12
CA ASP A 109 14.79 15.98 0.02
C ASP A 109 14.11 15.47 1.30
N PRO A 110 14.87 14.84 2.23
CA PRO A 110 14.31 14.32 3.48
C PRO A 110 13.63 15.39 4.33
N ALA A 111 14.04 16.67 4.25
CA ALA A 111 13.44 17.75 5.03
C ALA A 111 12.01 18.11 4.55
N SER A 112 11.67 17.75 3.32
CA SER A 112 10.32 17.93 2.78
C SER A 112 9.37 16.80 3.19
N VAL A 113 9.87 15.68 3.71
CA VAL A 113 9.07 14.53 4.14
C VAL A 113 8.52 14.81 5.54
N LYS A 114 7.26 15.23 5.60
CA LYS A 114 6.59 15.64 6.83
C LYS A 114 5.24 14.93 6.95
N LEU A 115 5.13 14.09 7.97
CA LEU A 115 3.86 13.43 8.27
C LEU A 115 2.83 14.46 8.75
N GLY A 116 1.59 14.39 8.25
CA GLY A 116 0.53 15.36 8.56
C GLY A 116 0.53 16.61 7.67
N GLU A 117 1.59 16.81 6.87
CA GLU A 117 1.69 17.91 5.90
C GLU A 117 1.83 17.35 4.48
N THR A 118 3.02 16.85 4.13
CA THR A 118 3.34 16.40 2.77
C THR A 118 3.05 14.92 2.53
N VAL A 119 3.07 14.13 3.62
CA VAL A 119 2.71 12.72 3.69
C VAL A 119 1.54 12.58 4.67
N ARG A 120 0.38 12.19 4.19
CA ARG A 120 -0.86 12.07 4.99
C ARG A 120 -1.26 10.60 5.02
N VAL A 121 -1.58 10.07 6.19
CA VAL A 121 -2.00 8.66 6.34
C VAL A 121 -3.26 8.61 7.17
N PHE A 122 -4.31 8.02 6.62
CA PHE A 122 -5.63 7.94 7.24
C PHE A 122 -6.02 6.50 7.52
N GLU A 123 -6.58 6.25 8.69
CA GLU A 123 -7.33 5.03 8.95
C GLU A 123 -8.68 5.12 8.23
N LEU A 124 -9.06 4.06 7.52
CA LEU A 124 -10.29 3.98 6.76
C LEU A 124 -11.37 3.22 7.52
N THR A 125 -12.62 3.65 7.37
CA THR A 125 -13.79 2.84 7.73
C THR A 125 -14.18 1.97 6.55
N LYS A 126 -14.49 0.70 6.82
CA LYS A 126 -14.91 -0.28 5.82
C LYS A 126 -16.19 -1.00 6.24
N THR A 127 -17.05 -1.31 5.28
CA THR A 127 -18.15 -2.27 5.41
C THR A 127 -17.89 -3.41 4.44
N GLY A 128 -17.52 -4.58 4.97
CA GLY A 128 -16.89 -5.61 4.14
C GLY A 128 -15.59 -5.08 3.51
N GLN A 129 -15.41 -5.27 2.20
CA GLN A 129 -14.27 -4.74 1.45
C GLN A 129 -14.46 -3.29 0.97
N GLN A 130 -15.68 -2.74 1.08
CA GLN A 130 -15.99 -1.40 0.59
C GLN A 130 -15.50 -0.33 1.57
N ILE A 131 -14.72 0.63 1.08
CA ILE A 131 -14.33 1.82 1.84
C ILE A 131 -15.53 2.75 1.96
N THR A 132 -15.89 3.11 3.19
CA THR A 132 -17.06 3.95 3.50
C THR A 132 -16.69 5.33 4.01
N GLY A 133 -15.44 5.56 4.40
CA GLY A 133 -15.00 6.84 4.92
C GLY A 133 -13.62 6.79 5.58
N ILE A 134 -13.28 7.86 6.29
CA ILE A 134 -12.07 8.00 7.09
C ILE A 134 -12.44 7.98 8.56
N ALA A 135 -11.74 7.17 9.35
CA ALA A 135 -11.89 7.10 10.80
C ALA A 135 -11.06 8.18 11.51
N GLY A 136 -9.88 8.50 10.98
CA GLY A 136 -8.98 9.51 11.53
C GLY A 136 -7.64 9.52 10.82
N GLU A 137 -6.85 10.56 11.05
CA GLU A 137 -5.48 10.67 10.55
C GLU A 137 -4.48 10.14 11.58
N LEU A 138 -3.46 9.41 11.11
CA LEU A 138 -2.34 8.96 11.93
C LEU A 138 -1.27 10.05 12.00
N SER A 139 -0.74 10.28 13.20
CA SER A 139 0.23 11.35 13.47
C SER A 139 1.62 10.82 13.82
N SER A 140 2.58 11.73 13.78
CA SER A 140 3.96 11.52 14.23
C SER A 140 4.15 12.19 15.59
N PRO A 141 4.95 11.62 16.51
CA PRO A 141 5.65 10.33 16.40
C PRO A 141 4.82 9.14 16.92
N ASP A 142 3.61 9.40 17.42
CA ASP A 142 2.84 8.43 18.21
C ASP A 142 2.40 7.19 17.43
N ASN A 143 2.20 7.31 16.11
CA ASN A 143 1.77 6.19 15.28
C ASN A 143 2.77 5.85 14.18
N LEU A 144 3.34 6.87 13.54
CA LEU A 144 4.15 6.72 12.34
C LEU A 144 5.34 7.68 12.35
N VAL A 145 6.42 7.27 11.68
CA VAL A 145 7.54 8.12 11.30
C VAL A 145 7.76 7.97 9.80
N ALA A 146 7.87 9.09 9.07
CA ALA A 146 8.14 9.09 7.63
C ALA A 146 9.54 9.65 7.36
N THR A 147 10.27 9.04 6.42
CA THR A 147 11.59 9.52 5.99
C THR A 147 11.94 9.04 4.59
N ALA A 148 12.85 9.73 3.92
CA ALA A 148 13.44 9.26 2.67
C ALA A 148 14.61 8.30 2.95
N THR A 149 14.67 7.20 2.19
CA THR A 149 15.57 6.05 2.39
C THR A 149 16.04 5.48 1.06
N GLY A 150 16.88 4.44 1.12
CA GLY A 150 17.44 3.77 -0.05
C GLY A 150 18.66 4.50 -0.63
N THR A 151 19.30 3.88 -1.62
CA THR A 151 20.42 4.50 -2.33
C THR A 151 19.96 5.80 -2.97
N ASN A 152 20.63 6.91 -2.63
CA ASN A 152 20.28 8.27 -3.07
C ASN A 152 18.89 8.76 -2.62
N SER A 153 18.32 8.26 -1.51
CA SER A 153 17.05 8.79 -0.96
C SER A 153 15.87 8.74 -1.94
N THR A 154 15.81 7.74 -2.82
CA THR A 154 14.77 7.59 -3.85
C THR A 154 13.51 6.88 -3.36
N THR A 155 13.48 6.42 -2.11
CA THR A 155 12.35 5.67 -1.53
C THR A 155 11.80 6.40 -0.32
N LEU A 156 10.51 6.73 -0.33
CA LEU A 156 9.81 7.15 0.89
C LEU A 156 9.48 5.91 1.71
N ALA A 157 9.82 5.93 2.99
CA ALA A 157 9.44 4.90 3.96
C ALA A 157 8.62 5.53 5.09
N ILE A 158 7.47 4.94 5.37
CA ILE A 158 6.58 5.28 6.48
C ILE A 158 6.60 4.08 7.43
N LEU A 159 7.18 4.28 8.61
CA LEU A 159 7.41 3.26 9.62
C LEU A 159 6.37 3.38 10.73
N PRO A 160 5.57 2.34 10.97
CA PRO A 160 4.76 2.25 12.17
C PRO A 160 5.66 2.19 13.42
N THR A 161 5.40 3.05 14.41
CA THR A 161 6.10 3.02 15.71
C THR A 161 5.48 1.99 16.66
N GLN A 162 4.26 1.56 16.34
CA GLN A 162 3.54 0.46 16.97
C GLN A 162 2.81 -0.35 15.90
N PRO A 163 2.47 -1.63 16.14
CA PRO A 163 1.67 -2.40 15.20
C PRO A 163 0.37 -1.67 14.85
N LEU A 164 0.11 -1.53 13.55
CA LEU A 164 -1.16 -1.03 13.04
C LEU A 164 -2.30 -1.99 13.44
N LYS A 165 -3.53 -1.46 13.46
CA LYS A 165 -4.70 -2.27 13.80
C LYS A 165 -4.83 -3.41 12.77
N PRO A 166 -5.07 -4.66 13.19
CA PRO A 166 -5.34 -5.75 12.26
C PRO A 166 -6.66 -5.52 11.51
N LYS A 167 -6.82 -6.14 10.34
CA LYS A 167 -8.05 -6.08 9.53
C LYS A 167 -8.55 -4.66 9.27
N THR A 168 -7.62 -3.71 9.11
CA THR A 168 -7.92 -2.29 9.01
C THR A 168 -7.36 -1.74 7.71
N GLY A 169 -8.16 -0.91 7.03
CA GLY A 169 -7.72 -0.21 5.83
C GLY A 169 -7.03 1.11 6.19
N TYR A 170 -6.03 1.46 5.40
CA TYR A 170 -5.31 2.72 5.51
C TYR A 170 -5.19 3.36 4.14
N LEU A 171 -5.29 4.69 4.07
CA LEU A 171 -5.07 5.49 2.87
C LEU A 171 -3.82 6.33 3.06
N VAL A 172 -2.86 6.21 2.15
CA VAL A 172 -1.68 7.09 2.08
C VAL A 172 -1.89 8.09 0.95
N VAL A 173 -1.64 9.36 1.24
CA VAL A 173 -1.73 10.46 0.28
C VAL A 173 -0.44 11.26 0.33
N LEU A 174 0.17 11.44 -0.84
CA LEU A 174 1.37 12.25 -1.03
C LEU A 174 1.02 13.50 -1.80
N THR A 175 1.58 14.63 -1.39
CA THR A 175 1.32 15.93 -2.01
C THR A 175 2.53 16.47 -2.79
N ASN A 176 2.28 17.42 -3.68
CA ASN A 176 3.26 18.15 -4.49
C ASN A 176 4.14 19.11 -3.68
N GLU A 177 3.86 19.26 -2.38
CA GLU A 177 4.75 19.96 -1.43
C GLU A 177 5.96 19.13 -1.04
N LEU A 178 5.97 17.81 -1.34
CA LEU A 178 7.20 17.04 -1.36
C LEU A 178 8.20 17.65 -2.36
N LYS A 179 9.48 17.68 -1.97
CA LYS A 179 10.56 18.21 -2.79
C LYS A 179 11.61 17.15 -3.05
N GLY A 180 12.22 17.29 -4.22
CA GLY A 180 13.44 16.61 -4.58
C GLY A 180 14.69 17.23 -4.01
N ALA A 181 15.79 16.50 -4.06
CA ALA A 181 17.12 17.06 -3.87
C ALA A 181 17.32 18.30 -4.77
N GLY A 182 17.89 19.37 -4.21
CA GLY A 182 18.05 20.64 -4.94
C GLY A 182 16.77 21.43 -5.16
N GLY A 183 15.65 21.07 -4.52
CA GLY A 183 14.38 21.80 -4.60
C GLY A 183 13.52 21.44 -5.81
N ALA A 184 13.82 20.33 -6.50
CA ALA A 184 13.02 19.87 -7.63
C ALA A 184 11.57 19.59 -7.22
N THR A 185 10.63 19.85 -8.12
CA THR A 185 9.20 19.63 -7.83
C THR A 185 8.86 18.15 -7.98
N VAL A 186 8.10 17.61 -7.02
CA VAL A 186 7.51 16.28 -7.12
C VAL A 186 6.16 16.38 -7.84
N LYS A 187 5.94 15.49 -8.81
CA LYS A 187 4.72 15.39 -9.60
C LYS A 187 4.21 13.95 -9.64
N ALA A 188 2.95 13.80 -10.02
CA ALA A 188 2.38 12.51 -10.35
C ALA A 188 3.10 11.87 -11.54
N ASP A 189 3.22 10.54 -11.52
CA ASP A 189 3.61 9.77 -12.71
C ASP A 189 2.56 9.93 -13.82
N THR A 190 2.92 9.61 -15.05
CA THR A 190 2.05 9.68 -16.23
C THR A 190 0.81 8.81 -16.06
N ILE A 191 0.96 7.56 -15.60
CA ILE A 191 -0.17 6.64 -15.42
C ILE A 191 -1.07 7.10 -14.28
N TYR A 192 -0.50 7.59 -13.17
CA TYR A 192 -1.30 8.16 -12.08
C TYR A 192 -2.05 9.44 -12.53
N SER A 193 -1.40 10.29 -13.31
CA SER A 193 -2.01 11.50 -13.88
C SER A 193 -3.20 11.17 -14.78
N LEU A 194 -3.10 10.07 -15.54
CA LEU A 194 -4.19 9.56 -16.37
C LEU A 194 -5.34 9.02 -15.51
N THR A 195 -5.05 8.26 -14.45
CA THR A 195 -6.07 7.62 -13.60
C THR A 195 -6.69 8.56 -12.57
N LYS A 196 -6.05 9.67 -12.22
CA LYS A 196 -6.68 10.75 -11.44
C LYS A 196 -7.60 11.63 -12.28
N GLY A 197 -7.54 11.53 -13.61
CA GLY A 197 -8.43 12.25 -14.52
C GLY A 197 -9.91 11.99 -14.25
N GLY A 198 -10.75 13.01 -14.50
CA GLY A 198 -12.19 12.93 -14.29
C GLY A 198 -12.93 12.16 -15.38
N ASP A 199 -12.41 12.18 -16.60
CA ASP A 199 -13.03 11.57 -17.77
C ASP A 199 -12.87 10.06 -17.81
N ALA A 200 -13.89 9.36 -18.31
CA ALA A 200 -13.82 7.92 -18.48
C ALA A 200 -12.74 7.54 -19.50
N LEU A 201 -11.91 6.56 -19.16
CA LEU A 201 -10.90 6.03 -20.08
C LEU A 201 -11.56 5.09 -21.09
N THR A 202 -11.28 5.32 -22.36
CA THR A 202 -11.83 4.56 -23.49
C THR A 202 -10.72 4.17 -24.47
N GLY A 203 -11.04 3.35 -25.46
CA GLY A 203 -10.06 2.86 -26.44
C GLY A 203 -8.92 2.10 -25.77
N ASP A 204 -7.68 2.47 -26.10
CA ASP A 204 -6.46 1.82 -25.63
C ASP A 204 -6.29 1.88 -24.10
N PHE A 205 -6.96 2.81 -23.41
CA PHE A 205 -6.86 2.99 -21.96
C PHE A 205 -8.03 2.38 -21.17
N VAL A 206 -8.99 1.72 -21.83
CA VAL A 206 -10.19 1.17 -21.17
C VAL A 206 -9.85 0.19 -20.04
N ALA A 207 -8.74 -0.54 -20.14
CA ALA A 207 -8.26 -1.46 -19.11
C ALA A 207 -7.92 -0.76 -17.79
N LEU A 208 -7.60 0.55 -17.83
CA LEU A 208 -7.29 1.36 -16.66
C LEU A 208 -8.52 2.02 -16.04
N GLU A 209 -9.72 1.91 -16.63
CA GLU A 209 -10.93 2.55 -16.10
C GLU A 209 -11.31 2.07 -14.68
N PRO A 210 -11.20 0.77 -14.31
CA PRO A 210 -11.42 0.34 -12.93
C PRO A 210 -10.45 1.01 -11.96
N LEU A 211 -9.18 1.14 -12.37
CA LEU A 211 -8.16 1.81 -11.58
C LEU A 211 -8.43 3.31 -11.46
N ARG A 212 -8.86 3.97 -12.55
CA ARG A 212 -9.26 5.39 -12.54
C ARG A 212 -10.37 5.64 -11.52
N LYS A 213 -11.40 4.78 -11.50
CA LYS A 213 -12.49 4.87 -10.50
C LYS A 213 -11.97 4.69 -9.07
N ALA A 214 -11.08 3.73 -8.85
CA ALA A 214 -10.48 3.50 -7.53
C ALA A 214 -9.67 4.72 -7.05
N VAL A 215 -8.76 5.24 -7.89
CA VAL A 215 -7.96 6.44 -7.59
C VAL A 215 -8.85 7.64 -7.31
N ASN A 216 -9.85 7.91 -8.16
CA ASN A 216 -10.81 9.00 -7.94
C ASN A 216 -11.60 8.84 -6.63
N GLY A 217 -11.94 7.62 -6.24
CA GLY A 217 -12.57 7.33 -4.95
C GLY A 217 -11.67 7.70 -3.78
N LEU A 218 -10.39 7.30 -3.81
CA LEU A 218 -9.41 7.64 -2.78
C LEU A 218 -9.14 9.15 -2.72
N GLU A 219 -8.97 9.83 -3.85
CA GLU A 219 -8.77 11.28 -3.88
C GLU A 219 -10.01 12.05 -3.40
N THR A 220 -11.21 11.50 -3.61
CA THR A 220 -12.45 12.09 -3.05
C THR A 220 -12.50 11.97 -1.53
N LEU A 221 -12.05 10.84 -0.98
CA LEU A 221 -11.91 10.69 0.47
C LEU A 221 -10.85 11.64 1.04
N ALA A 222 -9.69 11.74 0.38
CA ALA A 222 -8.63 12.67 0.76
C ALA A 222 -9.12 14.13 0.74
N ALA A 223 -9.90 14.50 -0.28
CA ALA A 223 -10.53 15.82 -0.37
C ALA A 223 -11.51 16.10 0.76
N ALA A 224 -12.32 15.10 1.15
CA ALA A 224 -13.19 15.22 2.33
C ALA A 224 -12.42 15.40 3.65
N ALA A 225 -11.15 14.98 3.70
CA ALA A 225 -10.23 15.23 4.82
C ALA A 225 -9.40 16.52 4.68
N GLY A 226 -9.72 17.39 3.72
CA GLY A 226 -9.11 18.70 3.55
C GLY A 226 -7.83 18.73 2.69
N ILE A 227 -7.57 17.70 1.88
CA ILE A 227 -6.45 17.69 0.92
C ILE A 227 -6.95 18.13 -0.46
N GLU A 228 -6.34 19.14 -1.06
CA GLU A 228 -6.72 19.55 -2.42
C GLU A 228 -6.39 18.45 -3.44
N LYS A 229 -7.35 18.06 -4.28
CA LYS A 229 -7.14 16.99 -5.28
C LYS A 229 -5.98 17.27 -6.23
N ASP A 230 -5.81 18.53 -6.61
CA ASP A 230 -4.75 18.95 -7.53
C ASP A 230 -3.36 18.87 -6.89
N SER A 231 -3.26 18.96 -5.56
CA SER A 231 -1.98 18.80 -4.85
C SER A 231 -1.56 17.34 -4.74
N ILE A 232 -2.45 16.37 -4.95
CA ILE A 232 -2.14 14.94 -4.79
C ILE A 232 -1.26 14.46 -5.95
N VAL A 233 -0.07 13.96 -5.61
CA VAL A 233 0.87 13.35 -6.58
C VAL A 233 0.78 11.84 -6.62
N LEU A 234 0.37 11.21 -5.53
CA LEU A 234 0.14 9.77 -5.46
C LEU A 234 -0.77 9.47 -4.25
N SER A 235 -1.74 8.59 -4.45
CA SER A 235 -2.54 8.03 -3.37
C SER A 235 -2.77 6.54 -3.58
N TRP A 236 -2.81 5.78 -2.49
CA TRP A 236 -3.15 4.37 -2.50
C TRP A 236 -3.70 3.94 -1.14
N SER A 237 -4.48 2.86 -1.14
CA SER A 237 -4.89 2.22 0.11
C SER A 237 -4.19 0.89 0.31
N PHE A 238 -4.11 0.44 1.55
CA PHE A 238 -3.67 -0.91 1.90
C PHE A 238 -4.44 -1.43 3.12
N THR A 239 -4.62 -2.74 3.19
CA THR A 239 -5.35 -3.42 4.27
C THR A 239 -4.41 -4.33 5.05
N THR A 240 -4.43 -4.22 6.38
CA THR A 240 -3.62 -5.10 7.25
C THR A 240 -4.25 -6.48 7.42
N GLN A 241 -3.42 -7.51 7.60
CA GLN A 241 -3.86 -8.91 7.80
C GLN A 241 -4.75 -9.08 9.03
N SER A 242 -5.57 -10.13 9.03
CA SER A 242 -6.42 -10.53 10.17
C SER A 242 -5.65 -11.26 11.28
N VAL A 243 -4.46 -10.75 11.63
CA VAL A 243 -3.60 -11.39 12.66
C VAL A 243 -4.33 -11.53 13.99
N GLY A 244 -4.32 -12.76 14.53
CA GLY A 244 -4.90 -13.06 15.84
C GLY A 244 -6.40 -13.31 15.86
N ASP A 245 -7.14 -13.15 14.76
CA ASP A 245 -8.59 -13.42 14.74
C ASP A 245 -8.89 -14.90 15.02
N VAL A 246 -8.09 -15.82 14.45
CA VAL A 246 -8.19 -17.26 14.76
C VAL A 246 -7.90 -17.53 16.23
N MET A 247 -6.80 -16.98 16.79
CA MET A 247 -6.44 -17.20 18.19
C MET A 247 -7.47 -16.60 19.15
N ARG A 248 -8.03 -15.42 18.83
CA ARG A 248 -9.09 -14.78 19.62
C ARG A 248 -10.41 -15.54 19.52
N LYS A 249 -10.72 -16.09 18.34
CA LYS A 249 -11.86 -16.99 18.17
C LYS A 249 -11.68 -18.26 19.02
N VAL A 250 -10.52 -18.90 18.97
CA VAL A 250 -10.18 -20.05 19.84
C VAL A 250 -10.30 -19.68 21.31
N PHE A 251 -9.79 -18.52 21.73
CA PHE A 251 -9.89 -18.06 23.11
C PHE A 251 -11.34 -17.85 23.54
N ASN A 252 -12.17 -17.21 22.70
CA ASN A 252 -13.59 -16.96 22.99
C ASN A 252 -14.43 -18.24 22.97
N ASP A 253 -14.12 -19.17 22.07
CA ASP A 253 -14.80 -20.45 21.93
C ASP A 253 -14.30 -21.49 22.96
N SER A 254 -13.22 -21.17 23.69
CA SER A 254 -12.69 -22.00 24.76
C SER A 254 -13.65 -22.01 25.94
N GLN A 255 -14.30 -23.14 26.16
CA GLN A 255 -15.16 -23.36 27.31
C GLN A 255 -14.43 -24.15 28.39
N ALA A 256 -14.71 -23.81 29.65
CA ALA A 256 -14.20 -24.59 30.78
C ALA A 256 -14.69 -26.05 30.66
N SER A 257 -13.74 -26.98 30.63
CA SER A 257 -14.03 -28.42 30.59
C SER A 257 -13.81 -29.02 31.96
N THR A 258 -14.80 -29.74 32.48
CA THR A 258 -14.71 -30.38 33.78
C THR A 258 -13.84 -31.62 33.67
N ILE A 259 -12.78 -31.70 34.47
CA ILE A 259 -11.99 -32.93 34.60
C ILE A 259 -12.78 -33.89 35.49
N THR A 260 -13.29 -34.97 34.90
CA THR A 260 -13.89 -36.05 35.69
C THR A 260 -12.81 -37.07 36.00
N THR A 261 -12.56 -37.30 37.29
CA THR A 261 -11.68 -38.37 37.77
C THR A 261 -12.51 -39.46 38.44
N ALA A 262 -12.06 -40.71 38.32
CA ALA A 262 -12.60 -41.85 39.03
C ALA A 262 -11.45 -42.62 39.71
N PRO A 263 -11.66 -43.12 40.94
CA PRO A 263 -10.69 -43.99 41.58
C PRO A 263 -10.54 -45.28 40.75
N THR A 264 -9.31 -45.69 40.50
CA THR A 264 -9.05 -46.96 39.78
C THR A 264 -9.20 -48.19 40.68
N GLY A 265 -9.34 -47.98 42.00
CA GLY A 265 -9.30 -49.03 43.01
C GLY A 265 -7.90 -49.63 43.22
N LYS A 266 -6.86 -49.04 42.61
CA LYS A 266 -5.46 -49.44 42.71
C LYS A 266 -4.64 -48.39 43.46
N THR A 267 -3.55 -48.84 44.05
CA THR A 267 -2.52 -48.02 44.67
C THR A 267 -1.27 -47.98 43.80
N THR A 268 -0.31 -47.12 44.15
CA THR A 268 1.01 -47.10 43.49
C THR A 268 1.75 -48.44 43.54
N LYS A 269 1.45 -49.33 44.52
CA LYS A 269 2.03 -50.68 44.56
C LYS A 269 1.60 -51.53 43.37
N ASP A 270 0.33 -51.46 42.97
CA ASP A 270 -0.24 -52.26 41.88
C ASP A 270 0.34 -51.92 40.50
N PHE A 271 1.04 -50.78 40.38
CA PHE A 271 1.74 -50.35 39.17
C PHE A 271 3.26 -50.54 39.25
N LEU A 272 3.84 -50.38 40.44
CA LEU A 272 5.30 -50.49 40.64
C LEU A 272 5.76 -51.92 40.92
N ASP A 273 4.86 -52.79 41.40
CA ASP A 273 5.09 -54.23 41.64
C ASP A 273 3.85 -55.04 41.20
N PRO A 274 3.55 -55.08 39.89
CA PRO A 274 2.34 -55.74 39.38
C PRO A 274 2.32 -57.26 39.61
N GLU A 275 3.49 -57.88 39.85
CA GLU A 275 3.62 -59.31 40.15
C GLU A 275 3.59 -59.62 41.66
N GLY A 276 3.61 -58.60 42.52
CA GLY A 276 3.52 -58.73 43.98
C GLY A 276 4.72 -59.41 44.63
N THR A 277 5.91 -59.27 44.04
CA THR A 277 7.13 -60.00 44.46
C THR A 277 8.01 -59.22 45.44
N ASN A 278 7.72 -57.94 45.67
CA ASN A 278 8.55 -57.05 46.48
C ASN A 278 7.76 -56.42 47.64
N ASP A 279 7.94 -56.98 48.83
CA ASP A 279 7.31 -56.51 50.07
C ASP A 279 7.81 -55.14 50.55
N LEU A 280 8.91 -54.63 50.02
CA LEU A 280 9.42 -53.29 50.34
C LEU A 280 8.68 -52.17 49.58
N ILE A 281 7.95 -52.50 48.52
CA ILE A 281 7.14 -51.53 47.78
C ILE A 281 5.79 -51.40 48.49
N VAL A 282 5.59 -50.26 49.17
CA VAL A 282 4.35 -49.90 49.86
C VAL A 282 3.53 -48.91 49.03
N GLY A 283 2.26 -49.23 48.80
CA GLY A 283 1.32 -48.42 48.02
C GLY A 283 0.77 -47.27 48.86
N ILE A 284 1.52 -46.17 48.95
CA ILE A 284 1.18 -45.02 49.83
C ILE A 284 0.18 -44.04 49.22
N ALA A 285 -0.22 -44.22 47.96
CA ALA A 285 -1.14 -43.34 47.26
C ALA A 285 -2.13 -44.09 46.37
N ASP A 286 -3.38 -43.64 46.38
CA ASP A 286 -4.46 -44.14 45.52
C ASP A 286 -4.35 -43.56 44.10
N VAL A 287 -4.45 -44.43 43.10
CA VAL A 287 -4.38 -44.02 41.70
C VAL A 287 -5.78 -43.70 41.20
N HIS A 288 -5.94 -42.49 40.67
CA HIS A 288 -7.16 -42.03 40.01
C HIS A 288 -6.89 -41.85 38.52
N ILE A 289 -7.85 -42.19 37.68
CA ILE A 289 -7.80 -41.92 36.24
C ILE A 289 -8.86 -40.88 35.92
N GLY A 290 -8.52 -39.93 35.06
CA GLY A 290 -9.46 -38.92 34.58
C GLY A 290 -9.42 -38.78 33.08
N SER A 291 -10.51 -38.25 32.55
CA SER A 291 -10.56 -37.79 31.16
C SER A 291 -11.04 -36.34 31.14
N ILE A 292 -10.57 -35.60 30.14
CA ILE A 292 -11.01 -34.25 29.83
C ILE A 292 -11.37 -34.20 28.35
N LYS A 293 -12.52 -33.62 28.04
CA LYS A 293 -12.90 -33.36 26.65
C LYS A 293 -12.32 -32.02 26.23
N VAL A 294 -11.39 -32.04 25.28
CA VAL A 294 -10.83 -30.82 24.68
C VAL A 294 -11.57 -30.53 23.37
N PRO A 295 -12.09 -29.32 23.15
CA PRO A 295 -12.69 -28.97 21.86
C PRO A 295 -11.64 -29.02 20.74
N TYR A 296 -12.04 -29.49 19.56
CA TYR A 296 -11.21 -29.46 18.36
C TYR A 296 -11.49 -28.17 17.58
N TYR A 297 -10.51 -27.28 17.49
CA TYR A 297 -10.70 -25.92 16.99
C TYR A 297 -10.46 -25.73 15.49
N LEU A 298 -10.17 -26.80 14.74
CA LEU A 298 -9.94 -26.75 13.29
C LEU A 298 -11.23 -26.86 12.45
N GLU A 299 -12.39 -27.10 13.08
CA GLU A 299 -13.70 -27.14 12.42
C GLU A 299 -14.46 -25.80 12.47
N GLY A 300 -13.77 -24.71 12.77
CA GLY A 300 -14.33 -23.35 12.67
C GLY A 300 -14.73 -23.06 11.22
N THR A 301 -16.04 -23.00 10.99
CA THR A 301 -16.75 -22.76 9.73
C THR A 301 -16.06 -21.72 8.83
N LYS A 302 -15.88 -22.10 7.54
CA LYS A 302 -15.57 -21.19 6.44
C LYS A 302 -16.57 -20.04 6.37
#